data_AF-A0A820S5R7-F1
#
_entry.id   AF-A0A820S5R7-F1
#
_cell.length_a   1.000
_cell.length_b   1.000
_cell.length_c   1.000
_cell.angle_alpha   90.00
_cell.angle_beta   90.00
_cell.angle_gamma   90.00
#
_symmetry.space_group_name_H-M   'P 1'
#
loop_
_entity.id
_entity.type
_entity.pdbx_description
1 polymer ?
#
loop_
_entity_poly.entity_id
_entity_poly.type
_entity_poly.pdbx_seq_one_letter_code
_entity_poly.pdbx_strand_id
1 'polypeptide(L)'
;SFAGGVIVLPEPINWSYVFANAGFMKNKTIYLTVICMSIAYIILMIFGRFKDKKDIEKLGVTPLPDNDKSDQYYYQIIVFTGQRANSGTQSKVHFILSSDNDETSVRTFS
;
A
#
# COMPACT_ATOMS: atom_id res chain seq x y z
N SER A 1 -39.84 -24.90 -9.74
CA SER A 1 -38.43 -24.45 -9.69
C SER A 1 -37.92 -24.33 -11.11
N PHE A 2 -37.79 -23.11 -11.64
CA PHE A 2 -37.40 -22.84 -13.03
C PHE A 2 -36.56 -21.56 -13.05
N ALA A 3 -35.25 -21.69 -12.78
CA ALA A 3 -34.28 -20.59 -12.85
C ALA A 3 -32.82 -21.10 -12.86
N GLY A 4 -32.56 -22.26 -13.45
CA GLY A 4 -31.21 -22.80 -13.62
C GLY A 4 -30.72 -22.58 -15.05
N GLY A 5 -30.36 -21.34 -15.40
CA GLY A 5 -29.72 -21.06 -16.68
C GLY A 5 -28.32 -21.67 -16.69
N VAL A 6 -28.04 -22.55 -17.65
CA VAL A 6 -26.70 -23.07 -17.89
C VAL A 6 -25.82 -21.91 -18.32
N ILE A 7 -24.89 -21.51 -17.45
CA ILE A 7 -23.86 -20.52 -17.79
C ILE A 7 -22.90 -21.21 -18.75
N VAL A 8 -23.09 -21.01 -20.05
CA VAL A 8 -22.10 -21.42 -21.05
C VAL A 8 -20.89 -20.50 -20.89
N LEU A 9 -19.78 -21.07 -20.41
CA LEU A 9 -18.53 -20.34 -20.34
C LEU A 9 -18.07 -20.00 -21.77
N PRO A 10 -17.69 -18.75 -22.05
CA PRO A 10 -17.17 -18.41 -23.36
C PRO A 10 -15.92 -19.24 -23.67
N GLU A 11 -15.72 -19.57 -24.94
CA GLU A 11 -14.52 -20.29 -25.37
C GLU A 11 -13.25 -19.50 -24.99
N PRO A 12 -12.19 -20.20 -24.54
CA PRO A 12 -10.93 -19.54 -24.22
C PRO A 12 -10.39 -18.83 -25.45
N ILE A 13 -9.81 -17.66 -25.25
CA ILE A 13 -9.25 -16.85 -26.33
C ILE A 13 -8.16 -17.65 -27.07
N ASN A 14 -8.40 -17.94 -28.34
CA ASN A 14 -7.40 -18.57 -29.21
C ASN A 14 -6.40 -17.51 -29.69
N TRP A 15 -5.31 -17.35 -28.93
CA TRP A 15 -4.25 -16.38 -29.23
C TRP A 15 -3.58 -16.60 -30.59
N SER A 16 -3.41 -17.86 -31.02
CA SER A 16 -2.82 -18.17 -32.33
C SER A 16 -3.66 -17.62 -33.47
N TYR A 17 -4.99 -17.74 -33.39
CA TYR A 17 -5.89 -17.17 -34.40
C TYR A 17 -5.89 -15.63 -34.37
N VAL A 18 -5.87 -15.03 -33.18
CA VAL A 18 -5.83 -13.57 -33.01
C VAL A 18 -4.57 -12.98 -33.64
N PHE A 19 -3.40 -13.57 -33.40
CA PHE A 19 -2.15 -13.08 -33.97
C PHE A 19 -1.99 -13.40 -35.45
N ALA A 20 -2.50 -14.55 -35.92
CA ALA A 20 -2.50 -14.89 -37.35
C ALA A 20 -3.35 -13.94 -38.19
N ASN A 21 -4.43 -13.39 -37.61
CA ASN A 21 -5.32 -12.43 -38.26
C ASN A 21 -5.07 -10.98 -37.82
N ALA A 22 -3.98 -10.71 -37.11
CA ALA A 22 -3.63 -9.37 -36.66
C ALA A 22 -3.16 -8.51 -37.83
N GLY A 23 -4.10 -7.83 -38.48
CA GLY A 23 -3.82 -6.88 -39.57
C GLY A 23 -3.26 -5.55 -39.05
N PHE A 24 -2.02 -5.53 -38.57
CA PHE A 24 -1.36 -4.35 -37.98
C PHE A 24 -1.39 -3.11 -38.89
N MET A 25 -1.26 -3.32 -40.20
CA MET A 25 -1.27 -2.24 -41.19
C MET A 25 -2.68 -1.75 -41.55
N LYS A 26 -3.70 -2.62 -41.43
CA LYS A 26 -5.08 -2.30 -41.78
C LYS A 26 -5.75 -1.40 -40.74
N ASN A 27 -5.41 -1.61 -39.46
CA ASN A 27 -6.05 -0.93 -38.33
C ASN A 27 -5.02 -0.24 -37.40
N LYS A 28 -4.10 0.53 -37.98
CA LYS A 28 -2.98 1.18 -37.28
C LYS A 28 -3.39 1.94 -36.01
N THR A 29 -4.50 2.66 -36.05
CA THR A 29 -5.00 3.47 -34.92
C THR A 29 -5.29 2.61 -33.69
N ILE A 30 -5.92 1.44 -33.86
CA ILE A 30 -6.27 0.55 -32.75
C ILE A 30 -4.99 0.06 -32.06
N TYR A 31 -4.04 -0.47 -32.83
CA TYR A 31 -2.78 -0.96 -32.26
C TYR A 31 -1.98 0.15 -31.58
N LEU A 32 -1.94 1.36 -32.17
CA LEU A 32 -1.28 2.50 -31.56
C LEU A 32 -1.89 2.85 -30.20
N THR A 33 -3.22 2.93 -30.11
CA THR A 33 -3.91 3.22 -28.84
C THR A 33 -3.66 2.14 -27.78
N VAL A 34 -3.68 0.86 -28.17
CA VAL A 34 -3.42 -0.26 -27.25
C VAL A 34 -1.97 -0.21 -26.74
N ILE A 35 -0.99 0.07 -27.61
CA ILE A 35 0.41 0.21 -27.22
C ILE A 35 0.58 1.40 -26.27
N CYS A 36 0.05 2.58 -26.61
CA CYS A 36 0.13 3.77 -25.76
C CYS A 36 -0.50 3.53 -24.38
N MET A 37 -1.68 2.90 -24.34
CA MET A 37 -2.37 2.56 -23.10
C MET A 37 -1.59 1.53 -22.28
N SER A 38 -0.97 0.55 -22.94
CA SER A 38 -0.12 -0.45 -22.28
C SER A 38 1.12 0.20 -21.65
N ILE A 39 1.77 1.13 -22.37
CA ILE A 39 2.92 1.88 -21.84
C ILE A 39 2.50 2.74 -20.65
N ALA A 40 1.41 3.49 -20.76
CA ALA A 40 0.90 4.30 -19.66
C ALA A 40 0.59 3.45 -18.41
N TYR A 41 -0.01 2.28 -18.62
CA TYR A 41 -0.28 1.32 -17.56
C TYR A 41 1.02 0.81 -16.89
N ILE A 42 2.04 0.46 -17.66
CA ILE A 42 3.33 0.02 -17.12
C ILE A 42 3.99 1.13 -16.29
N ILE A 43 3.95 2.38 -16.76
CA ILE A 43 4.48 3.53 -16.02
C ILE A 43 3.75 3.69 -14.67
N LEU A 44 2.42 3.64 -14.67
CA LEU A 44 1.62 3.72 -13.44
C LEU A 44 1.90 2.54 -12.50
N MET A 45 2.09 1.33 -13.04
CA MET A 45 2.45 0.16 -12.24
C MET A 45 3.82 0.34 -11.56
N ILE A 46 4.83 0.82 -12.29
CA ILE A 46 6.16 1.09 -11.73
C ILE A 46 6.07 2.17 -10.63
N PHE A 47 5.32 3.24 -10.88
CA PHE A 47 5.10 4.29 -9.89
C PHE A 47 4.39 3.76 -8.63
N GLY A 48 3.33 2.96 -8.80
CA GLY A 48 2.62 2.31 -7.70
C GLY A 48 3.58 1.44 -6.87
N ARG A 49 4.36 0.57 -7.51
CA ARG A 49 5.35 -0.28 -6.83
C ARG A 49 6.41 0.53 -6.08
N PHE A 50 6.83 1.67 -6.62
CA PHE A 50 7.77 2.56 -5.93
C PHE A 50 7.13 3.19 -4.68
N LYS A 51 5.86 3.58 -4.76
CA LYS A 51 5.12 4.13 -3.62
C LYS A 51 4.84 3.07 -2.57
N ASP A 52 4.46 1.86 -2.95
CA ASP A 52 4.22 0.75 -2.03
C ASP A 52 5.49 0.40 -1.25
N LYS A 53 6.66 0.35 -1.91
CA LYS A 53 7.94 0.13 -1.22
C LYS A 53 8.25 1.21 -0.19
N LYS A 54 8.00 2.48 -0.52
CA LYS A 54 8.15 3.60 0.41
C LYS A 54 7.14 3.57 1.56
N ASP A 55 5.98 2.99 1.35
CA ASP A 55 4.98 2.81 2.40
C ASP A 55 5.37 1.69 3.36
N ILE A 56 5.96 0.61 2.85
CA ILE A 56 6.55 -0.46 3.67
C ILE A 56 7.66 0.08 4.57
N GLU A 57 8.48 1.03 4.11
CA GLU A 57 9.48 1.68 4.97
C GLU A 57 8.85 2.45 6.15
N LYS A 58 7.59 2.89 6.03
CA LYS A 58 6.83 3.52 7.12
C LYS A 58 6.13 2.50 8.03
N LEU A 59 5.97 1.27 7.57
CA LEU A 59 5.43 0.17 8.36
C LEU A 59 6.52 -0.35 9.31
N GLY A 60 6.72 0.36 10.42
CA GLY A 60 7.68 -0.01 11.44
C GLY A 60 7.43 0.71 12.77
N VAL A 61 8.12 0.26 13.81
CA VAL A 61 8.20 1.02 15.06
C VAL A 61 9.15 2.18 14.80
N THR A 62 8.64 3.41 14.81
CA THR A 62 9.48 4.60 14.75
C THR A 62 10.22 4.73 16.08
N PRO A 63 11.56 4.57 16.12
CA PRO A 63 12.30 4.76 17.36
C PRO A 63 12.19 6.23 17.78
N LEU A 64 12.00 6.44 19.08
CA LEU A 64 12.02 7.79 19.64
C LEU A 64 13.44 8.38 19.49
N PRO A 65 13.58 9.72 19.31
CA PRO A 65 14.87 10.37 19.09
C PRO A 65 15.87 10.17 20.24
N ASP A 66 15.35 9.89 21.42
CA ASP A 66 16.03 9.76 22.71
C ASP A 66 16.12 8.30 23.19
N ASN A 67 15.90 7.34 22.29
CA ASN A 67 16.05 5.91 22.54
C ASN A 67 17.54 5.51 22.54
N ASP A 68 18.05 4.97 23.65
CA ASP A 68 19.45 4.54 23.78
C ASP A 68 19.55 3.00 23.77
N LYS A 69 20.60 2.46 23.13
CA LYS A 69 20.87 1.02 23.13
C LYS A 69 21.33 0.51 24.49
N SER A 70 21.84 1.39 25.35
CA SER A 70 22.27 1.08 26.71
C SER A 70 21.12 1.04 27.73
N ASP A 71 19.90 1.40 27.32
CA ASP A 71 18.71 1.31 28.16
C ASP A 71 18.43 -0.16 28.54
N GLN A 72 18.07 -0.37 29.82
CA GLN A 72 17.87 -1.72 30.36
C GLN A 72 16.53 -2.36 29.96
N TYR A 73 15.55 -1.54 29.60
CA TYR A 73 14.19 -1.98 29.29
C TYR A 73 13.70 -1.34 28.00
N TYR A 74 13.05 -2.14 27.16
CA TYR A 74 12.48 -1.69 25.90
C TYR A 74 10.96 -1.80 25.94
N TYR A 75 10.29 -0.70 25.65
CA TYR A 75 8.84 -0.63 25.60
C TYR A 75 8.38 -0.26 24.19
N GLN A 76 7.38 -0.99 23.70
CA GLN A 76 6.64 -0.59 22.51
C GLN A 76 5.33 0.04 22.96
N ILE A 77 5.14 1.32 22.63
CA ILE A 77 3.94 2.08 23.00
C ILE A 77 3.15 2.39 21.75
N ILE A 78 1.84 2.15 21.80
CA ILE A 78 0.91 2.48 20.72
C ILE A 78 -0.05 3.54 21.25
N VAL A 79 -0.08 4.70 20.59
CA VAL A 79 -0.92 5.83 20.99
C VAL A 79 -2.13 5.92 20.05
N PHE A 80 -3.33 5.83 20.62
CA PHE A 80 -4.57 6.11 19.91
C PHE A 80 -5.10 7.48 20.32
N THR A 81 -5.25 8.39 19.36
CA THR A 81 -5.67 9.79 19.61
C THR A 81 -7.19 9.97 19.54
N GLY A 82 -7.92 8.93 19.12
CA GLY A 82 -9.37 8.85 19.28
C GLY A 82 -9.93 7.55 18.69
N GLN A 83 -11.22 7.31 18.92
CA GLN A 83 -11.91 6.06 18.57
C GLN A 83 -12.53 6.06 17.16
N ARG A 84 -12.76 7.24 16.56
CA ARG A 84 -13.46 7.37 15.28
C ARG A 84 -12.47 7.48 14.12
N ALA A 85 -12.90 7.08 12.92
CA ALA A 85 -12.13 7.36 11.72
C ALA A 85 -11.89 8.87 11.60
N ASN A 86 -10.64 9.25 11.26
CA ASN A 86 -10.19 10.64 11.16
C ASN A 86 -10.15 11.44 12.48
N SER A 87 -10.18 10.80 13.65
CA SER A 87 -9.97 11.49 14.93
C SER A 87 -8.48 11.60 15.33
N GLY A 88 -7.60 11.78 14.34
CA GLY A 88 -6.18 12.01 14.59
C GLY A 88 -5.92 13.37 15.23
N THR A 89 -4.78 13.54 15.91
CA THR A 89 -4.34 14.85 16.42
C THR A 89 -3.15 15.38 15.61
N GLN A 90 -3.06 16.70 15.48
CA GLN A 90 -1.87 17.40 14.97
C GLN A 90 -0.94 17.88 16.11
N SER A 91 -1.36 17.73 17.37
CA SER A 91 -0.56 18.11 18.53
C SER A 91 0.63 17.15 18.72
N LYS A 92 1.72 17.67 19.28
CA LYS A 92 2.82 16.82 19.75
C LYS A 92 2.37 16.05 21.00
N VAL A 93 2.53 14.73 20.94
CA VAL A 93 2.20 13.86 22.06
C VAL A 93 3.46 13.57 22.85
N HIS A 94 3.36 13.68 24.17
CA HIS A 94 4.44 13.39 25.11
C HIS A 94 3.94 12.38 26.15
N PHE A 95 4.86 11.58 26.71
CA PHE A 95 4.55 10.70 27.82
C PHE A 95 5.69 10.65 28.84
N ILE A 96 5.32 10.26 30.07
CA ILE A 96 6.23 9.95 31.17
C ILE A 96 5.81 8.56 31.66
N LEU A 97 6.78 7.66 31.84
CA LEU A 97 6.55 6.34 32.40
C LEU A 97 7.03 6.33 33.85
N SER A 98 6.10 6.13 34.79
CA SER A 98 6.41 6.02 36.21
C SER A 98 6.35 4.54 36.64
N SER A 99 7.35 4.12 37.41
CA SER A 99 7.44 2.82 38.08
C SER A 99 7.49 3.04 39.60
N ASP A 100 7.46 1.96 40.38
CA ASP A 100 7.44 2.05 41.85
C ASP A 100 8.70 2.73 42.43
N ASN A 101 9.83 2.63 41.71
CA ASN A 101 11.12 3.13 42.19
C ASN A 101 11.60 4.42 41.50
N ASP A 102 11.08 4.74 40.31
CA ASP A 102 11.57 5.88 39.51
C ASP A 102 10.62 6.23 38.36
N GLU A 103 10.85 7.36 37.70
CA GLU A 103 10.15 7.79 36.49
C GLU A 103 11.09 8.18 35.35
N THR A 104 10.63 8.05 34.11
CA THR A 104 11.41 8.47 32.95
C THR A 104 11.34 9.99 32.74
N SER A 105 12.33 10.55 32.05
CA SER A 105 12.19 11.90 31.47
C SER A 105 11.04 11.97 30.46
N VAL A 106 10.64 13.20 30.09
CA VAL A 106 9.59 13.43 29.09
C VAL A 106 10.01 12.88 27.74
N ARG A 107 9.32 11.85 27.26
CA ARG A 107 9.53 11.24 25.95
C ARG A 107 8.55 11.84 24.93
N THR A 108 9.03 12.14 23.72
CA THR A 108 8.27 12.85 22.68
C THR A 108 8.09 11.99 21.43
N PHE A 109 6.85 11.71 21.04
CA PHE A 109 6.56 11.00 19.80
C PHE A 109 6.85 11.88 18.58
N SER A 110 7.44 11.28 17.54
CA SER A 110 7.82 11.93 16.27
C SER A 110 6.82 11.70 15.14
#